data_AF-A0A6A9QWD8-F1
#
_entry.id   AF-A0A6A9QWD8-F1
#
_cell.length_a   1.000
_cell.length_b   1.000
_cell.length_c   1.000
_cell.angle_alpha   90.00
_cell.angle_beta   90.00
_cell.angle_gamma   90.00
#
_symmetry.space_group_name_H-M   'P 1'
#
loop_
_entity.id
_entity.type
_entity.pdbx_description
1 polymer ?
#
loop_
_entity_poly.entity_id
_entity_poly.type
_entity_poly.pdbx_seq_one_letter_code
_entity_poly.pdbx_strand_id
1 'polypeptide(L)'
;MLLLSKSTGYKIYWAGRYLERIENVSRMGLFLSLKGEEDSLKAILATNDVKDYLKTEFLLVREDIRSFVDDNVIASLAYMERAIYSIDDGEKYFRDLLQATLAVENAIENFMAYPSNTIFPKKQEEVREEDLGKQSRD
;
A
#
# COMPACT_ATOMS: atom_id res chain seq x y z
N MET A 1 -16.94 7.35 -13.25
CA MET A 1 -15.59 7.17 -13.81
C MET A 1 -14.69 8.23 -13.19
N LEU A 2 -13.88 7.88 -12.18
CA LEU A 2 -12.82 8.78 -11.72
C LEU A 2 -11.70 8.69 -12.75
N LEU A 3 -11.66 9.62 -13.69
CA LEU A 3 -10.46 9.84 -14.49
C LEU A 3 -9.38 10.29 -13.51
N LEU A 4 -8.51 9.36 -13.09
CA LEU A 4 -7.29 9.70 -12.40
C LEU A 4 -6.55 10.70 -13.28
N SER A 5 -6.40 11.92 -12.78
CA SER A 5 -5.61 12.93 -13.47
C SER A 5 -4.21 12.36 -13.73
N LYS A 6 -3.55 12.75 -14.84
CA LYS A 6 -2.17 12.30 -15.12
C LYS A 6 -1.23 12.53 -13.92
N SER A 7 -1.49 13.57 -13.10
CA SER A 7 -0.74 13.82 -11.87
C SER A 7 -1.04 12.83 -10.75
N THR A 8 -2.28 12.33 -10.61
CA THR A 8 -2.62 11.34 -9.56
C THR A 8 -1.98 9.99 -9.86
N GLY A 9 -2.04 9.52 -11.11
CA GLY A 9 -1.38 8.27 -11.50
C GLY A 9 0.14 8.30 -11.31
N TYR A 10 0.77 9.44 -11.63
CA TYR A 10 2.20 9.65 -11.39
C TYR A 10 2.56 9.58 -9.90
N LYS A 11 1.75 10.21 -9.03
CA LYS A 11 1.95 10.16 -7.58
C LYS A 11 1.76 8.75 -7.02
N ILE A 12 0.74 8.01 -7.47
CA ILE A 12 0.53 6.60 -7.09
C ILE A 12 1.77 5.76 -7.45
N TYR A 13 2.28 5.94 -8.66
CA TYR A 13 3.48 5.23 -9.12
C TYR A 13 4.68 5.49 -8.21
N TRP A 14 5.00 6.75 -7.92
CA TRP A 14 6.15 7.10 -7.09
C TRP A 14 5.96 6.68 -5.63
N ALA A 15 4.78 6.89 -5.06
CA ALA A 15 4.44 6.37 -3.74
C ALA A 15 4.69 4.85 -3.65
N GLY A 16 4.27 4.09 -4.66
CA GLY A 16 4.56 2.65 -4.73
C GLY A 16 6.04 2.32 -4.76
N ARG A 17 6.86 3.09 -5.50
CA ARG A 17 8.32 2.88 -5.55
C ARG A 17 9.00 3.16 -4.21
N TYR A 18 8.54 4.17 -3.48
CA TYR A 18 9.07 4.48 -2.15
C TYR A 18 8.62 3.43 -1.11
N LEU A 19 7.36 2.99 -1.18
CA LEU A 19 6.84 1.90 -0.34
C LEU A 19 7.62 0.59 -0.55
N GLU A 20 7.84 0.19 -1.81
CA GLU A 20 8.62 -1.00 -2.16
C GLU A 20 10.04 -0.95 -1.58
N ARG A 21 10.68 0.23 -1.56
CA ARG A 21 12.00 0.37 -0.93
C ARG A 21 11.93 0.21 0.58
N ILE A 22 10.96 0.85 1.23
CA ILE A 22 10.77 0.74 2.68
C ILE A 22 10.46 -0.71 3.08
N GLU A 23 9.60 -1.39 2.32
CA GLU A 23 9.28 -2.79 2.48
C GLU A 23 10.54 -3.66 2.37
N ASN A 24 11.33 -3.49 1.32
CA ASN A 24 12.56 -4.23 1.09
C ASN A 24 13.58 -4.02 2.21
N VAL A 25 13.80 -2.75 2.62
CA VAL A 25 14.67 -2.43 3.75
C VAL A 25 14.17 -3.08 5.03
N SER A 26 12.85 -3.08 5.28
CA SER A 26 12.26 -3.69 6.47
C SER A 26 12.42 -5.20 6.46
N ARG A 27 12.24 -5.87 5.31
CA ARG A 27 12.47 -7.32 5.17
C ARG A 27 13.93 -7.69 5.41
N MET A 28 14.86 -6.96 4.80
CA MET A 28 16.29 -7.19 4.98
C MET A 28 16.74 -6.88 6.40
N GLY A 29 16.25 -5.77 6.96
CA GLY A 29 16.37 -5.36 8.35
C GLY A 29 16.00 -6.48 9.30
N LEU A 30 14.78 -7.00 9.16
CA LEU A 30 14.27 -8.08 9.97
C LEU A 30 15.11 -9.36 9.84
N PHE A 31 15.51 -9.73 8.63
CA PHE A 31 16.34 -10.91 8.39
C PHE A 31 17.73 -10.79 9.05
N LEU A 32 18.36 -9.63 8.93
CA LEU A 32 19.69 -9.39 9.49
C LEU A 32 19.65 -9.19 11.01
N SER A 33 18.60 -8.56 11.55
CA SER A 33 18.43 -8.41 13.00
C SER A 33 18.28 -9.76 13.70
N LEU A 34 17.58 -10.72 13.09
CA LEU A 34 17.46 -12.09 13.61
C LEU A 34 18.80 -12.83 13.67
N LYS A 35 19.83 -12.34 12.96
CA LYS A 35 21.20 -12.87 12.96
C LYS A 35 22.18 -12.03 13.77
N GLY A 36 21.76 -10.88 14.30
CA GLY A 36 22.66 -9.91 14.93
C GLY A 36 23.58 -9.19 13.94
N GLU A 37 23.23 -9.12 12.65
CA GLU A 37 24.05 -8.55 11.58
C GLU A 37 23.44 -7.25 10.99
N GLU A 38 22.57 -6.57 11.74
CA GLU A 38 21.79 -5.41 11.25
C GLU A 38 22.64 -4.24 10.75
N ASP A 39 23.85 -4.06 11.29
CA ASP A 39 24.79 -3.04 10.83
C ASP A 39 25.16 -3.20 9.34
N SER A 40 25.03 -4.41 8.78
CA SER A 40 25.26 -4.68 7.36
C SER A 40 24.31 -3.90 6.46
N LEU A 41 23.12 -3.49 6.94
CA LEU A 41 22.20 -2.66 6.15
C LEU A 41 22.81 -1.31 5.78
N LYS A 42 23.61 -0.71 6.67
CA LYS A 42 24.28 0.57 6.41
C LYS A 42 25.15 0.49 5.16
N ALA A 43 25.90 -0.62 5.02
CA ALA A 43 26.73 -0.88 3.85
C ALA A 43 25.91 -1.13 2.58
N ILE A 44 24.83 -1.90 2.69
CA ILE A 44 23.94 -2.23 1.54
C ILE A 44 23.26 -0.97 1.00
N LEU A 45 22.79 -0.10 1.89
CA LEU A 45 22.07 1.13 1.54
C LEU A 45 23.00 2.32 1.29
N ALA A 46 24.32 2.15 1.48
CA ALA A 46 25.29 3.23 1.46
C ALA A 46 24.87 4.44 2.33
N THR A 47 24.34 4.15 3.53
CA THR A 47 23.89 5.16 4.51
C THR A 47 24.55 4.93 5.87
N ASN A 48 24.72 6.01 6.63
CA ASN A 48 25.21 5.93 8.01
C ASN A 48 24.07 5.68 9.02
N ASP A 49 22.83 6.05 8.65
CA ASP A 49 21.64 5.92 9.48
C ASP A 49 20.49 5.35 8.64
N VAL A 50 20.12 4.11 8.97
CA VAL A 50 19.02 3.39 8.30
C VAL A 50 17.68 3.98 8.65
N LYS A 51 17.49 4.45 9.89
CA LYS A 51 16.23 5.06 10.33
C LYS A 51 16.02 6.41 9.66
N ASP A 52 17.07 7.22 9.52
CA ASP A 52 16.99 8.50 8.80
C ASP A 52 16.72 8.31 7.29
N TYR A 53 17.34 7.30 6.68
CA TYR A 53 17.04 6.89 5.31
C TYR A 53 15.54 6.52 5.17
N LEU A 54 15.02 5.68 6.05
CA LEU A 54 13.61 5.26 6.05
C LEU A 54 12.64 6.42 6.28
N LYS A 55 12.98 7.37 7.16
CA LYS A 55 12.21 8.60 7.37
C LYS A 55 12.15 9.44 6.10
N THR A 56 13.26 9.56 5.37
CA THR A 56 13.32 10.31 4.11
C THR A 56 12.39 9.67 3.07
N GLU A 57 12.48 8.36 2.88
CA GLU A 57 11.59 7.64 1.96
C GLU A 57 10.11 7.78 2.38
N PHE A 58 9.81 7.69 3.68
CA PHE A 58 8.44 7.88 4.20
C PHE A 58 7.89 9.28 3.91
N LEU A 59 8.70 10.33 4.05
CA LEU A 59 8.26 11.70 3.75
C LEU A 59 7.87 11.86 2.28
N LEU A 60 8.57 11.17 1.37
CA LEU A 60 8.22 11.14 -0.07
C LEU A 60 6.89 10.42 -0.30
N VAL A 61 6.70 9.25 0.32
CA VAL A 61 5.40 8.53 0.32
C VAL A 61 4.28 9.46 0.78
N ARG A 62 4.46 10.12 1.93
CA ARG A 62 3.44 10.99 2.54
C ARG A 62 3.07 12.15 1.61
N GLU A 63 4.04 12.77 0.95
CA GLU A 63 3.81 13.89 0.03
C GLU A 63 3.04 13.46 -1.23
N ASP A 64 3.36 12.29 -1.78
CA ASP A 64 2.66 11.76 -2.95
C ASP A 64 1.25 11.29 -2.62
N ILE A 65 1.05 10.71 -1.43
CA ILE A 65 -0.24 10.16 -1.01
C ILE A 65 -1.17 11.21 -0.39
N ARG A 66 -0.69 12.36 0.12
CA ARG A 66 -1.56 13.36 0.80
C ARG A 66 -2.76 13.85 -0.04
N SER A 67 -2.69 13.74 -1.36
CA SER A 67 -3.81 14.08 -2.26
C SER A 67 -4.89 13.00 -2.36
N PHE A 68 -4.70 11.85 -1.71
CA PHE A 68 -5.65 10.75 -1.67
C PHE A 68 -6.61 11.08 -0.53
N VAL A 69 -7.87 11.32 -0.85
CA VAL A 69 -8.92 11.69 0.12
C VAL A 69 -9.62 10.44 0.66
N ASP A 70 -8.86 9.35 0.84
CA ASP A 70 -9.37 8.08 1.35
C ASP A 70 -8.94 7.88 2.81
N ASP A 71 -9.91 7.79 3.70
CA ASP A 71 -9.67 7.72 5.15
C ASP A 71 -8.85 6.47 5.55
N ASN A 72 -9.00 5.35 4.84
CA ASN A 72 -8.24 4.14 5.15
C ASN A 72 -6.77 4.31 4.75
N VAL A 73 -6.50 4.89 3.59
CA VAL A 73 -5.14 5.22 3.16
C VAL A 73 -4.47 6.18 4.15
N ILE A 74 -5.19 7.22 4.59
CA ILE A 74 -4.68 8.19 5.58
C ILE A 74 -4.44 7.53 6.95
N ALA A 75 -5.33 6.66 7.41
CA ALA A 75 -5.18 5.94 8.66
C ALA A 75 -3.98 4.98 8.64
N SER A 76 -3.79 4.23 7.54
CA SER A 76 -2.63 3.37 7.34
C SER A 76 -1.33 4.16 7.30
N LEU A 77 -1.32 5.34 6.66
CA LEU A 77 -0.16 6.23 6.68
C LEU A 77 0.20 6.71 8.09
N ALA A 78 -0.79 7.09 8.89
CA ALA A 78 -0.56 7.48 10.28
C ALA A 78 -0.03 6.31 11.13
N TYR A 79 -0.43 5.08 10.82
CA TYR A 79 0.15 3.88 11.44
C TYR A 79 1.61 3.68 11.04
N MET A 80 1.94 3.82 9.76
CA MET A 80 3.31 3.77 9.27
C MET A 80 4.19 4.88 9.85
N GLU A 81 3.66 6.09 10.01
CA GLU A 81 4.36 7.21 10.66
C GLU A 81 4.78 6.83 12.08
N ARG A 82 3.89 6.22 12.87
CA ARG A 82 4.22 5.75 14.22
C ARG A 82 5.34 4.71 14.22
N ALA A 83 5.35 3.80 13.25
CA ALA A 83 6.41 2.79 13.14
C ALA A 83 7.77 3.42 12.76
N ILE A 84 7.77 4.35 11.80
CA ILE A 84 8.96 5.10 11.34
C ILE A 84 9.60 5.90 12.48
N TYR A 85 8.79 6.53 13.32
CA TYR A 85 9.26 7.34 14.45
C TYR A 85 9.35 6.57 15.77
N SER A 86 9.24 5.23 15.73
CA SER A 86 9.38 4.41 16.95
C SER A 86 10.77 4.54 17.56
N ILE A 87 10.81 4.47 18.89
CA ILE A 87 12.04 4.36 19.68
C ILE A 87 12.60 2.92 19.68
N ASP A 88 11.82 1.94 19.25
CA ASP A 88 12.25 0.54 19.18
C ASP A 88 13.39 0.37 18.18
N ASP A 89 14.24 -0.64 18.40
CA ASP A 89 15.36 -0.99 17.52
C ASP A 89 15.32 -2.46 17.09
N GLY A 90 16.19 -2.81 16.14
CA GLY A 90 16.40 -4.17 15.64
C GLY A 90 15.14 -4.87 15.16
N GLU A 91 14.96 -6.12 15.58
CA GLU A 91 13.91 -7.00 15.06
C GLU A 91 12.51 -6.41 15.22
N LYS A 92 12.22 -5.82 16.38
CA LYS A 92 10.91 -5.23 16.66
C LYS A 92 10.64 -4.06 15.72
N TYR A 93 11.62 -3.16 15.57
CA TYR A 93 11.49 -2.01 14.68
C TYR A 93 11.17 -2.43 13.23
N PHE A 94 11.97 -3.35 12.67
CA PHE A 94 11.78 -3.77 11.28
C PHE A 94 10.50 -4.58 11.07
N ARG A 95 10.09 -5.39 12.05
CA ARG A 95 8.82 -6.13 12.00
C ARG A 95 7.61 -5.18 11.99
N ASP A 96 7.60 -4.22 12.91
CA ASP A 96 6.49 -3.27 13.05
C ASP A 96 6.41 -2.37 11.81
N LEU A 97 7.56 -1.92 11.30
CA LEU A 97 7.62 -1.13 10.07
C LEU A 97 7.17 -1.92 8.84
N LEU A 98 7.56 -3.19 8.71
CA LEU A 98 7.11 -4.04 7.62
C LEU A 98 5.58 -4.21 7.64
N GLN A 99 5.01 -4.49 8.81
CA GLN A 99 3.56 -4.62 8.96
C GLN A 99 2.82 -3.33 8.59
N ALA A 100 3.34 -2.18 9.02
CA ALA A 100 2.74 -0.90 8.69
C ALA A 100 2.86 -0.54 7.20
N THR A 101 3.98 -0.87 6.57
CA THR A 101 4.18 -0.67 5.12
C THR A 101 3.18 -1.49 4.31
N LEU A 102 3.04 -2.78 4.63
CA LEU A 102 2.06 -3.67 3.99
C LEU A 102 0.62 -3.17 4.20
N ALA A 103 0.31 -2.57 5.35
CA ALA A 103 -1.02 -1.99 5.61
C ALA A 103 -1.32 -0.79 4.70
N VAL A 104 -0.31 0.04 4.38
CA VAL A 104 -0.43 1.16 3.44
C VAL A 104 -0.61 0.63 2.01
N GLU A 105 0.21 -0.32 1.58
CA GLU A 105 0.11 -0.93 0.25
C GLU A 105 -1.27 -1.53 0.01
N ASN A 106 -1.76 -2.35 0.95
CA ASN A 106 -3.12 -2.92 0.89
C ASN A 106 -4.21 -1.84 0.84
N ALA A 107 -4.06 -0.75 1.58
CA ALA A 107 -5.04 0.34 1.54
C ALA A 107 -5.07 1.05 0.18
N ILE A 108 -3.90 1.29 -0.43
CA ILE A 108 -3.79 1.87 -1.76
C ILE A 108 -4.37 0.93 -2.82
N GLU A 109 -4.05 -0.36 -2.74
CA GLU A 109 -4.62 -1.36 -3.66
C GLU A 109 -6.15 -1.40 -3.59
N ASN A 110 -6.72 -1.39 -2.38
CA ASN A 110 -8.17 -1.35 -2.19
C ASN A 110 -8.80 -0.05 -2.70
N PHE A 111 -8.13 1.09 -2.52
CA PHE A 111 -8.57 2.36 -3.08
C PHE A 111 -8.57 2.35 -4.63
N MET A 112 -7.59 1.68 -5.23
CA MET A 112 -7.44 1.55 -6.67
C MET A 112 -8.30 0.44 -7.28
N ALA A 113 -8.72 -0.53 -6.47
CA ALA A 113 -9.56 -1.63 -6.88
C ALA A 113 -10.89 -1.08 -7.43
N TYR A 114 -11.29 -1.56 -8.60
CA TYR A 114 -12.58 -1.22 -9.16
C TYR A 114 -13.68 -1.67 -8.19
N PRO A 115 -14.69 -0.84 -7.87
CA PRO A 115 -15.89 -1.35 -7.24
C PRO A 115 -16.49 -2.36 -8.21
N SER A 116 -16.52 -3.63 -7.81
CA SER A 116 -17.01 -4.77 -8.61
C SER A 116 -18.49 -4.69 -9.00
N ASN A 117 -19.18 -3.59 -8.67
CA ASN A 117 -20.57 -3.32 -9.01
C ASN A 117 -20.73 -2.62 -10.36
N THR A 118 -19.90 -2.96 -11.35
CA THR A 118 -20.33 -2.81 -12.74
C THR A 118 -21.47 -3.81 -12.94
N ILE A 119 -22.71 -3.35 -12.71
CA ILE A 119 -23.89 -3.98 -13.28
C ILE A 119 -23.65 -3.90 -14.78
N PHE A 120 -23.10 -4.95 -15.37
CA PHE A 120 -23.15 -5.11 -16.81
C PHE A 120 -24.64 -5.11 -17.14
N PRO A 121 -25.12 -4.18 -17.98
CA PRO A 121 -26.49 -4.28 -18.47
C PRO A 121 -26.59 -5.64 -19.17
N LYS A 122 -27.37 -6.56 -18.59
CA LYS A 122 -27.69 -7.84 -19.22
C LYS A 122 -28.15 -7.56 -20.64
N LYS A 123 -27.71 -8.36 -21.61
CA LYS A 123 -28.24 -8.26 -22.97
C LYS A 123 -29.75 -8.50 -22.90
N GLN A 124 -30.55 -7.76 -23.68
CA GLN A 124 -32.01 -7.92 -23.71
C GLN A 124 -32.47 -9.36 -23.98
N GLU A 125 -31.64 -10.16 -24.66
CA GLU A 125 -31.88 -11.58 -24.90
C GLU A 125 -31.89 -12.41 -23.61
N GLU A 126 -30.98 -12.15 -22.66
CA GLU A 126 -30.92 -12.86 -21.37
C GLU A 126 -32.11 -12.52 -20.45
N VAL A 127 -32.66 -11.31 -20.57
CA VAL A 127 -33.84 -10.89 -19.80
C VAL A 127 -35.11 -11.58 -20.32
N ARG A 128 -35.22 -11.81 -21.63
CA ARG A 128 -36.38 -12.49 -22.24
C ARG A 128 -36.46 -13.98 -21.87
N GLU A 129 -35.32 -14.66 -21.75
CA GLU A 129 -35.30 -16.10 -21.42
C GLU A 129 -35.69 -16.36 -19.95
N GLU A 130 -35.32 -15.46 -19.02
CA GLU A 130 -35.72 -15.57 -17.61
C GLU A 130 -37.24 -15.35 -17.41
N ASP A 131 -37.87 -14.45 -18.17
CA ASP A 131 -39.32 -14.21 -18.08
C ASP A 131 -40.15 -15.34 -18.72
N LEU A 132 -39.67 -15.94 -19.82
CA LEU A 132 -40.30 -17.11 -20.44
C LEU A 132 -40.14 -18.39 -19.58
N GLY A 133 -39.03 -18.52 -18.87
CA GLY A 133 -38.78 -19.62 -17.92
C GLY A 133 -39.65 -19.53 -16.65
N LYS A 134 -40.10 -18.33 -16.27
CA LYS A 134 -41.03 -18.13 -15.14
C LYS A 134 -42.48 -18.34 -15.54
N GLN A 135 -42.89 -17.90 -16.73
CA GLN A 135 -44.27 -18.11 -17.23
C GLN A 135 -44.60 -19.58 -17.56
N SER A 136 -43.61 -20.46 -17.69
CA SER A 136 -43.80 -21.89 -17.97
C SER A 136 -43.90 -22.75 -16.71
N ARG A 137 -43.89 -22.14 -15.51
CA ARG A 137 -43.98 -22.82 -14.21
C ARG A 137 -45.23 -22.48 -13.40
N ASP A 138 -46.18 -21.74 -13.99
CA ASP A 138 -47.52 -21.46 -13.44
C ASP A 138 -48.61 -22.24 -14.21
#